data_AF-A0A7W0WS78-F1
#
_entry.id   AF-A0A7W0WS78-F1
#
_cell.length_a   1.000
_cell.length_b   1.000
_cell.length_c   1.000
_cell.angle_alpha   90.00
_cell.angle_beta   90.00
_cell.angle_gamma   90.00
#
_symmetry.space_group_name_H-M   'P 1'
#
loop_
_entity.id
_entity.type
_entity.pdbx_description
1 polymer ?
#
loop_
_entity_poly.entity_id
_entity_poly.type
_entity_poly.pdbx_seq_one_letter_code
_entity_poly.pdbx_strand_id
1 'polypeptide(L)'
;MLSQIDPARLRVVFDRVEEMVERRWEIPVRISDVPNPFTGDLDGAVIQVDHDLEVEDALFILIHLFGHTVQWNVSERARQIGFAKPGETEWTPDALREVADYETEACRYSLRLLHDAGVRDLDQWVSDFAACDTAFLMHFYKTGEKLPFRSFWRDGAPMLEPLAIPEFHPTRWLTRYDGTVI
;
A
#
# COMPACT_ATOMS: atom_id res chain seq x y z
N MET A 1 -15.47 -13.97 -10.01
CA MET A 1 -15.09 -15.24 -9.36
C MET A 1 -13.66 -15.01 -8.95
N LEU A 2 -13.43 -14.68 -7.68
CA LEU A 2 -12.10 -14.42 -7.13
C LEU A 2 -11.19 -15.55 -7.59
N SER A 3 -10.24 -15.28 -8.49
CA SER A 3 -9.21 -16.26 -8.80
C SER A 3 -8.41 -16.40 -7.52
N GLN A 4 -8.72 -17.41 -6.71
CA GLN A 4 -7.98 -17.66 -5.48
C GLN A 4 -6.58 -18.09 -5.88
N ILE A 5 -5.67 -17.11 -5.86
CA ILE A 5 -4.24 -17.38 -5.97
C ILE A 5 -3.89 -18.26 -4.77
N ASP A 6 -3.11 -19.31 -5.03
CA ASP A 6 -2.70 -20.24 -3.98
C ASP A 6 -1.99 -19.49 -2.84
N PRO A 7 -2.45 -19.59 -1.58
CA PRO A 7 -1.79 -18.98 -0.42
C PRO A 7 -0.30 -19.37 -0.30
N ALA A 8 0.08 -20.58 -0.73
CA ALA A 8 1.48 -20.99 -0.74
C ALA A 8 2.30 -20.18 -1.77
N ARG A 9 1.71 -19.87 -2.93
CA ARG A 9 2.32 -18.98 -3.93
C ARG A 9 2.49 -17.57 -3.38
N LEU A 10 1.48 -17.04 -2.71
CA LEU A 10 1.52 -15.70 -2.11
C LEU A 10 2.61 -15.60 -1.04
N ARG A 11 2.79 -16.64 -0.21
CA ARG A 11 3.88 -16.70 0.77
C ARG A 11 5.26 -16.64 0.12
N VAL A 12 5.48 -17.41 -0.95
CA VAL A 12 6.74 -17.37 -1.71
C VAL A 12 7.00 -15.97 -2.31
N VAL A 13 5.95 -15.27 -2.74
CA VAL A 13 6.08 -13.89 -3.23
C VAL A 13 6.40 -12.94 -2.08
N PHE A 14 5.70 -13.06 -0.95
CA PHE A 14 5.94 -12.27 0.26
C PHE A 14 7.41 -12.36 0.67
N ASP A 15 7.92 -13.57 0.92
CA ASP A 15 9.30 -13.79 1.38
C ASP A 15 10.32 -13.19 0.40
N ARG A 16 10.06 -13.29 -0.91
CA ARG A 16 10.95 -12.73 -1.93
C ARG A 16 10.94 -11.21 -1.94
N VAL A 17 9.77 -10.60 -1.83
CA VAL A 17 9.63 -9.15 -1.81
C VAL A 17 10.24 -8.58 -0.54
N GLU A 18 9.95 -9.19 0.61
CA GLU A 18 10.56 -8.84 1.88
C GLU A 18 12.10 -8.84 1.78
N GLU A 19 12.70 -9.95 1.36
CA GLU A 19 14.14 -10.06 1.21
C GLU A 19 14.71 -9.00 0.26
N MET A 20 14.03 -8.72 -0.85
CA MET A 20 14.46 -7.70 -1.79
C MET A 20 14.40 -6.29 -1.17
N VAL A 21 13.33 -5.97 -0.47
CA VAL A 21 13.15 -4.67 0.19
C VAL A 21 14.25 -4.45 1.23
N GLU A 22 14.47 -5.43 2.10
CA GLU A 22 15.49 -5.35 3.15
C GLU A 22 16.92 -5.29 2.58
N ARG A 23 17.23 -6.05 1.52
CA ARG A 23 18.60 -6.09 0.97
C ARG A 23 18.93 -4.91 0.06
N ARG A 24 17.99 -4.46 -0.77
CA ARG A 24 18.27 -3.46 -1.79
C ARG A 24 18.16 -2.04 -1.24
N TRP A 25 17.18 -1.78 -0.40
CA TRP A 25 16.93 -0.44 0.15
C TRP A 25 17.26 -0.34 1.63
N GLU A 26 17.64 -1.44 2.31
CA GLU A 26 17.92 -1.43 3.75
C GLU A 26 16.71 -0.99 4.59
N ILE A 27 15.50 -1.19 4.06
CA ILE A 27 14.23 -0.91 4.73
C ILE A 27 13.83 -2.18 5.49
N PRO A 28 13.83 -2.19 6.83
CA PRO A 28 13.37 -3.35 7.57
C PRO A 28 11.87 -3.55 7.39
N VAL A 29 11.49 -4.81 7.17
CA VAL A 29 10.09 -5.25 7.19
C VAL A 29 9.85 -5.95 8.51
N ARG A 30 8.76 -5.61 9.20
CA ARG A 30 8.45 -6.13 10.53
C ARG A 30 7.03 -6.64 10.56
N ILE A 31 6.88 -7.91 10.94
CA ILE A 31 5.58 -8.48 11.32
C ILE A 31 5.37 -8.16 12.80
N SER A 32 4.32 -7.41 13.13
CA SER A 32 4.07 -6.92 14.49
C SER A 32 2.58 -6.81 14.79
N ASP A 33 2.23 -6.61 16.06
CA ASP A 33 0.90 -6.17 16.48
C ASP A 33 0.74 -4.69 16.16
N VAL A 34 -0.05 -4.37 15.14
CA VAL A 34 -0.35 -3.00 14.72
C VAL A 34 -1.70 -2.60 15.36
N PRO A 35 -1.80 -1.42 15.98
CA PRO A 35 -3.03 -1.03 16.67
C PRO A 35 -4.27 -1.08 15.76
N ASN A 36 -5.35 -1.71 16.22
CA ASN A 36 -6.63 -1.65 15.53
C ASN A 36 -7.07 -0.17 15.37
N PRO A 37 -7.57 0.26 14.19
CA PRO A 37 -8.02 -0.54 13.05
C PRO A 37 -7.01 -0.68 11.91
N PHE A 38 -5.72 -0.44 12.16
CA PHE A 38 -4.71 -0.42 11.10
C PHE A 38 -4.21 -1.82 10.76
N THR A 39 -3.89 -2.04 9.48
CA THR A 39 -3.38 -3.31 8.95
C THR A 39 -1.88 -3.24 8.64
N GLY A 40 -1.31 -2.04 8.68
CA GLY A 40 0.12 -1.81 8.54
C GLY A 40 0.50 -0.36 8.83
N ASP A 41 1.80 -0.13 8.95
CA ASP A 41 2.36 1.17 9.26
C ASP A 41 3.71 1.39 8.57
N LEU A 42 4.09 2.66 8.39
CA LEU A 42 5.39 3.01 7.83
C LEU A 42 5.89 4.34 8.41
N ASP A 43 7.21 4.48 8.56
CA ASP A 43 7.82 5.77 8.94
C ASP A 43 8.70 6.38 7.83
N GLY A 44 8.76 5.71 6.67
CA GLY A 44 9.60 6.04 5.53
C GLY A 44 10.98 5.39 5.55
N ALA A 45 11.34 4.70 6.64
CA ALA A 45 12.55 3.91 6.77
C ALA A 45 12.28 2.46 7.26
N VAL A 46 11.10 2.18 7.78
CA VAL A 46 10.63 0.87 8.26
C VAL A 46 9.21 0.64 7.77
N ILE A 47 8.90 -0.60 7.40
CA ILE A 47 7.54 -1.07 7.08
C ILE A 47 7.09 -2.07 8.15
N GLN A 48 5.87 -1.89 8.65
CA GLN A 48 5.20 -2.80 9.57
C GLN A 48 3.97 -3.39 8.91
N VAL A 49 3.81 -4.71 9.03
CA VAL A 49 2.64 -5.46 8.56
C VAL A 49 2.03 -6.14 9.77
N ASP A 50 0.72 -6.03 9.91
CA ASP A 50 0.03 -6.65 11.04
C ASP A 50 0.11 -8.19 10.99
N HIS A 51 0.34 -8.80 12.14
CA HIS A 51 0.56 -10.24 12.27
C HIS A 51 -0.71 -11.10 12.15
N ASP A 52 -1.89 -10.51 12.31
CA ASP A 52 -3.17 -11.21 12.25
C ASP A 52 -3.77 -11.22 10.82
N LEU A 53 -3.03 -10.71 9.83
CA LEU A 53 -3.43 -10.75 8.42
C LEU A 53 -3.24 -12.12 7.78
N GLU A 54 -4.20 -12.49 6.93
CA GLU A 54 -4.01 -13.56 5.96
C GLU A 54 -2.94 -13.16 4.94
N VAL A 55 -2.21 -14.15 4.40
CA VAL A 55 -1.03 -13.90 3.54
C VAL A 55 -1.33 -13.05 2.30
N GLU A 56 -2.56 -13.10 1.78
CA GLU A 56 -2.98 -12.27 0.66
C GLU A 56 -2.98 -10.79 1.03
N ASP A 57 -3.63 -10.45 2.14
CA ASP A 57 -3.71 -9.07 2.62
C ASP A 57 -2.33 -8.60 3.07
N ALA A 58 -1.57 -9.43 3.78
CA ALA A 58 -0.20 -9.13 4.20
C ALA A 58 0.72 -8.79 3.01
N LEU A 59 0.63 -9.55 1.91
CA LEU A 59 1.40 -9.26 0.69
C LEU A 59 1.00 -7.92 0.08
N PHE A 60 -0.30 -7.65 -0.02
CA PHE A 60 -0.76 -6.37 -0.57
C PHE A 60 -0.27 -5.20 0.29
N ILE A 61 -0.43 -5.29 1.62
CA ILE A 61 0.02 -4.27 2.56
C ILE A 61 1.53 -4.03 2.43
N LEU A 62 2.36 -5.07 2.38
CA LEU A 62 3.80 -4.93 2.20
C LEU A 62 4.15 -4.14 0.93
N ILE A 63 3.63 -4.55 -0.23
CA ILE A 63 3.98 -3.91 -1.50
C ILE A 63 3.41 -2.49 -1.62
N HIS A 64 2.24 -2.25 -1.01
CA HIS A 64 1.57 -0.96 -1.02
C HIS A 64 2.29 0.05 -0.10
N LEU A 65 2.64 -0.35 1.12
CA LEU A 65 3.46 0.46 2.04
C LEU A 65 4.85 0.73 1.47
N PHE A 66 5.44 -0.19 0.70
CA PHE A 66 6.65 0.11 -0.05
C PHE A 66 6.44 1.24 -1.07
N GLY A 67 5.33 1.21 -1.81
CA GLY A 67 4.95 2.29 -2.72
C GLY A 67 4.90 3.66 -2.03
N HIS A 68 4.25 3.75 -0.87
CA HIS A 68 4.27 4.96 -0.06
C HIS A 68 5.65 5.32 0.49
N THR A 69 6.46 4.33 0.86
CA THR A 69 7.84 4.55 1.31
C THR A 69 8.66 5.23 0.20
N VAL A 70 8.50 4.80 -1.06
CA VAL A 70 9.10 5.49 -2.21
C VAL A 70 8.61 6.94 -2.26
N GLN A 71 7.29 7.14 -2.29
CA GLN A 71 6.68 8.48 -2.39
C GLN A 71 7.14 9.43 -1.29
N TRP A 72 7.18 8.98 -0.04
CA TRP A 72 7.58 9.79 1.11
C TRP A 72 9.06 10.20 1.03
N ASN A 73 9.92 9.37 0.45
CA ASN A 73 11.34 9.69 0.30
C ASN A 73 11.64 10.58 -0.91
N VAL A 74 10.75 10.67 -1.90
CA VAL A 74 11.00 11.47 -3.12
C VAL A 74 10.12 12.71 -3.25
N SER A 75 9.03 12.83 -2.49
CA SER A 75 8.07 13.93 -2.63
C SER A 75 7.61 14.47 -1.28
N GLU A 76 7.87 15.75 -1.03
CA GLU A 76 7.32 16.47 0.13
C GLU A 76 5.80 16.53 0.08
N ARG A 77 5.23 16.73 -1.11
CA ARG A 77 3.77 16.77 -1.26
C ARG A 77 3.13 15.44 -0.90
N ALA A 78 3.74 14.32 -1.31
CA ALA A 78 3.26 13.00 -0.95
C ALA A 78 3.25 12.77 0.58
N ARG A 79 4.29 13.24 1.28
CA ARG A 79 4.30 13.23 2.75
C ARG A 79 3.15 14.05 3.35
N GLN A 80 2.90 15.25 2.82
CA GLN A 80 1.78 16.07 3.28
C GLN A 80 0.42 15.37 3.12
N ILE A 81 0.23 14.64 2.00
CA ILE A 81 -0.97 13.84 1.77
C ILE A 81 -1.06 12.68 2.76
N GLY A 82 0.01 11.88 2.91
CA GLY A 82 0.05 10.74 3.83
C GLY A 82 -0.11 11.13 5.31
N PHE A 83 0.22 12.36 5.69
CA PHE A 83 0.05 12.87 7.06
C PHE A 83 -1.31 13.54 7.30
N ALA A 84 -2.15 13.67 6.26
CA ALA A 84 -3.45 14.31 6.38
C ALA A 84 -4.40 13.44 7.22
N LYS A 85 -4.99 14.04 8.26
CA LYS A 85 -5.94 13.34 9.13
C LYS A 85 -7.38 13.51 8.64
N PRO A 86 -8.19 12.43 8.63
CA PRO A 86 -9.63 12.52 8.42
C PRO A 86 -10.26 13.46 9.45
N GLY A 87 -11.05 14.43 8.99
CA GLY A 87 -11.70 15.44 9.83
C GLY A 87 -10.92 16.74 10.04
N GLU A 88 -9.62 16.76 9.71
CA GLU A 88 -8.81 18.00 9.65
C GLU A 88 -8.70 18.55 8.21
N THR A 89 -9.04 17.72 7.22
CA THR A 89 -8.96 18.06 5.79
C THR A 89 -10.36 18.22 5.19
N GLU A 90 -10.57 19.29 4.42
CA GLU A 90 -11.76 19.45 3.59
C GLU A 90 -11.63 18.57 2.34
N TRP A 91 -12.47 17.53 2.24
CA TRP A 91 -12.48 16.59 1.11
C TRP A 91 -13.21 17.15 -0.11
N THR A 92 -12.65 18.21 -0.68
CA THR A 92 -13.10 18.76 -1.96
C THR A 92 -12.89 17.76 -3.10
N PRO A 93 -13.59 17.89 -4.25
CA PRO A 93 -13.37 17.01 -5.40
C PRO A 93 -11.92 16.97 -5.88
N ASP A 94 -11.20 18.09 -5.79
CA ASP A 94 -9.78 18.16 -6.18
C ASP A 94 -8.88 17.45 -5.16
N ALA A 95 -9.14 17.59 -3.86
CA ALA A 95 -8.41 16.87 -2.82
C ALA A 95 -8.62 15.34 -2.92
N LEU A 96 -9.85 14.91 -3.19
CA LEU A 96 -10.16 13.49 -3.41
C LEU A 96 -9.46 12.93 -4.66
N ARG A 97 -9.37 13.73 -5.73
CA ARG A 97 -8.62 13.33 -6.93
C ARG A 97 -7.13 13.20 -6.62
N GLU A 98 -6.56 14.16 -5.89
CA GLU A 98 -5.15 14.13 -5.52
C GLU A 98 -4.79 12.92 -4.65
N VAL A 99 -5.65 12.56 -3.69
CA VAL A 99 -5.51 11.32 -2.92
C VAL A 99 -5.60 10.10 -3.84
N ALA A 100 -6.59 10.03 -4.72
CA ALA A 100 -6.72 8.89 -5.63
C ALA A 100 -5.49 8.73 -6.54
N ASP A 101 -4.91 9.84 -7.00
CA ASP A 101 -3.65 9.84 -7.77
C ASP A 101 -2.46 9.35 -6.90
N TYR A 102 -2.41 9.77 -5.63
CA TYR A 102 -1.41 9.33 -4.65
C TYR A 102 -1.48 7.80 -4.40
N GLU A 103 -2.67 7.24 -4.19
CA GLU A 103 -2.87 5.79 -3.99
C GLU A 103 -2.56 4.98 -5.25
N THR A 104 -3.00 5.51 -6.41
CA THR A 104 -2.71 4.88 -7.71
C THR A 104 -1.20 4.83 -7.95
N GLU A 105 -0.48 5.91 -7.69
CA GLU A 105 0.97 5.95 -7.87
C GLU A 105 1.70 4.97 -6.92
N ALA A 106 1.28 4.85 -5.66
CA ALA A 106 1.83 3.86 -4.73
C ALA A 106 1.71 2.44 -5.30
N CYS A 107 0.52 2.08 -5.79
CA CYS A 107 0.26 0.77 -6.39
C CYS A 107 1.06 0.52 -7.68
N ARG A 108 1.39 1.58 -8.45
CA ARG A 108 2.26 1.45 -9.63
C ARG A 108 3.71 1.17 -9.25
N TYR A 109 4.20 1.73 -8.13
CA TYR A 109 5.49 1.31 -7.56
C TYR A 109 5.43 -0.13 -7.03
N SER A 110 4.31 -0.55 -6.43
CA SER A 110 4.10 -1.93 -5.99
C SER A 110 4.20 -2.93 -7.14
N LEU A 111 3.58 -2.63 -8.29
CA LEU A 111 3.74 -3.44 -9.49
C LEU A 111 5.19 -3.52 -9.94
N ARG A 112 5.90 -2.38 -9.94
CA ARG A 112 7.30 -2.37 -10.33
C ARG A 112 8.17 -3.22 -9.39
N LEU A 113 7.91 -3.16 -8.08
CA LEU A 113 8.59 -3.98 -7.08
C LEU A 113 8.39 -5.47 -7.36
N LEU A 114 7.15 -5.90 -7.63
CA LEU A 114 6.87 -7.28 -8.01
C LEU A 114 7.63 -7.68 -9.29
N HIS A 115 7.64 -6.82 -10.30
CA HIS A 115 8.34 -7.07 -11.56
C HIS A 115 9.85 -7.21 -11.36
N ASP A 116 10.44 -6.38 -10.51
CA ASP A 116 11.87 -6.46 -10.14
C ASP A 116 12.17 -7.75 -9.35
N ALA A 117 11.22 -8.23 -8.54
CA ALA A 117 11.25 -9.55 -7.91
C ALA A 117 10.96 -10.75 -8.86
N GLY A 118 10.76 -10.48 -10.15
CA GLY A 118 10.47 -11.49 -11.16
C GLY A 118 9.06 -12.07 -11.09
N VAL A 119 8.13 -11.35 -10.45
CA VAL A 119 6.71 -11.70 -10.32
C VAL A 119 5.90 -10.83 -11.28
N ARG A 120 5.24 -11.45 -12.26
CA ARG A 120 4.45 -10.77 -13.31
C ARG A 120 3.07 -11.38 -13.52
N ASP A 121 2.80 -12.46 -12.79
CA ASP A 121 1.54 -13.20 -12.78
C ASP A 121 0.48 -12.56 -11.86
N LEU A 122 0.82 -11.47 -11.17
CA LEU A 122 -0.03 -10.79 -10.18
C LEU A 122 -0.51 -9.39 -10.62
N ASP A 123 -0.27 -8.97 -11.86
CA ASP A 123 -0.55 -7.59 -12.29
C ASP A 123 -2.04 -7.22 -12.17
N GLN A 124 -2.94 -8.14 -12.58
CA GLN A 124 -4.38 -7.94 -12.42
C GLN A 124 -4.79 -7.93 -10.94
N TRP A 125 -4.17 -8.79 -10.13
CA TRP A 125 -4.46 -8.89 -8.70
C TRP A 125 -4.12 -7.59 -7.97
N VAL A 126 -2.97 -6.97 -8.27
CA VAL A 126 -2.63 -5.64 -7.73
C VAL A 126 -3.61 -4.58 -8.23
N SER A 127 -4.02 -4.64 -9.50
CA SER A 127 -4.97 -3.66 -10.08
C SER A 127 -6.35 -3.75 -9.41
N ASP A 128 -6.83 -4.96 -9.12
CA ASP A 128 -8.10 -5.21 -8.44
C ASP A 128 -8.05 -4.73 -6.97
N PHE A 129 -6.94 -5.00 -6.28
CA PHE A 129 -6.70 -4.49 -4.93
C PHE A 129 -6.62 -2.96 -4.89
N ALA A 130 -5.88 -2.33 -5.80
CA ALA A 130 -5.76 -0.87 -5.87
C ALA A 130 -7.11 -0.19 -6.11
N ALA A 131 -7.95 -0.79 -6.98
CA ALA A 131 -9.30 -0.30 -7.21
C ALA A 131 -10.20 -0.47 -5.98
N CYS A 132 -10.07 -1.58 -5.25
CA CYS A 132 -10.78 -1.83 -4.01
C CYS A 132 -10.39 -0.81 -2.93
N ASP A 133 -9.09 -0.61 -2.73
CA ASP A 133 -8.52 0.33 -1.76
C ASP A 133 -8.94 1.77 -2.04
N THR A 134 -8.76 2.23 -3.29
CA THR A 134 -9.22 3.56 -3.71
C THR A 134 -10.73 3.73 -3.46
N ALA A 135 -11.55 2.74 -3.81
CA ALA A 135 -13.00 2.84 -3.61
C ALA A 135 -13.38 2.90 -2.12
N PHE A 136 -12.70 2.14 -1.27
CA PHE A 136 -12.86 2.16 0.19
C PHE A 136 -12.48 3.54 0.75
N LEU A 137 -11.29 4.05 0.45
CA LEU A 137 -10.80 5.34 0.93
C LEU A 137 -11.69 6.50 0.46
N MET A 138 -12.10 6.51 -0.82
CA MET A 138 -13.01 7.53 -1.34
C MET A 138 -14.36 7.53 -0.65
N HIS A 139 -14.89 6.35 -0.29
CA HIS A 139 -16.12 6.26 0.49
C HIS A 139 -15.92 6.80 1.90
N PHE A 140 -14.86 6.34 2.59
CA PHE A 140 -14.56 6.76 3.95
C PHE A 140 -14.34 8.28 4.06
N TYR A 141 -13.57 8.88 3.15
CA TYR A 141 -13.34 10.33 3.16
C TYR A 141 -14.60 11.15 2.87
N LYS A 142 -15.51 10.67 2.00
CA LYS A 142 -16.76 11.37 1.70
C LYS A 142 -17.81 11.27 2.81
N THR A 143 -17.84 10.15 3.52
CA THR A 143 -18.98 9.80 4.40
C THR A 143 -18.60 9.71 5.88
N GLY A 144 -17.32 9.50 6.19
CA GLY A 144 -16.84 9.13 7.51
C GLY A 144 -17.14 7.68 7.91
N GLU A 145 -17.82 6.89 7.07
CA GLU A 145 -18.23 5.53 7.36
C GLU A 145 -17.16 4.51 6.96
N LYS A 146 -16.86 3.56 7.86
CA LYS A 146 -15.98 2.42 7.60
C LYS A 146 -16.81 1.17 7.35
N LEU A 147 -16.99 0.82 6.08
CA LEU A 147 -17.60 -0.45 5.66
C LEU A 147 -16.54 -1.56 5.54
N PRO A 148 -16.92 -2.85 5.51
CA PRO A 148 -15.95 -3.93 5.31
C PRO A 148 -15.17 -3.74 4.00
N PHE A 149 -13.83 -3.76 4.04
CA PHE A 149 -12.95 -3.47 2.90
C PHE A 149 -13.34 -4.24 1.63
N ARG A 150 -13.48 -5.57 1.75
CA ARG A 150 -13.83 -6.44 0.60
C ARG A 150 -15.23 -6.19 0.02
N SER A 151 -16.08 -5.37 0.66
CA SER A 151 -17.36 -4.94 0.05
C SER A 151 -17.18 -4.01 -1.16
N PHE A 152 -16.00 -3.41 -1.32
CA PHE A 152 -15.63 -2.57 -2.46
C PHE A 152 -14.95 -3.35 -3.61
N TRP A 153 -14.69 -4.65 -3.40
CA TRP A 153 -13.93 -5.48 -4.33
C TRP A 153 -14.61 -5.61 -5.71
N ARG A 154 -13.82 -5.53 -6.77
CA ARG A 154 -14.23 -5.80 -8.15
C ARG A 154 -13.11 -6.51 -8.91
N ASP A 155 -13.45 -7.66 -9.50
CA ASP A 155 -12.55 -8.37 -10.39
C ASP A 155 -12.41 -7.61 -11.73
N GLY A 156 -11.22 -7.62 -12.32
CA GLY A 156 -11.00 -7.09 -13.67
C GLY A 156 -11.02 -5.57 -13.74
N ALA A 157 -10.50 -4.90 -12.71
CA ALA A 157 -10.23 -3.47 -12.73
C ALA A 157 -9.27 -3.10 -13.88
N PRO A 158 -9.31 -1.84 -14.37
CA PRO A 158 -8.34 -1.39 -15.37
C PRO A 158 -6.90 -1.67 -14.93
N MET A 159 -6.12 -2.27 -15.83
CA MET A 159 -4.73 -2.64 -15.53
C MET A 159 -3.89 -1.41 -15.22
N LEU A 160 -3.18 -1.45 -14.09
CA LEU A 160 -2.17 -0.46 -13.76
C LEU A 160 -0.90 -0.68 -14.59
N GLU A 161 -0.23 0.41 -14.95
CA GLU A 161 1.09 0.36 -15.59
C GLU A 161 2.19 0.56 -14.55
N PRO A 162 3.21 -0.31 -14.49
CA PRO A 162 4.28 -0.21 -13.50
C PRO A 162 5.04 1.12 -13.64
N LEU A 163 5.40 1.73 -12.51
CA LEU A 163 6.19 2.96 -12.47
C LEU A 163 7.61 2.65 -11.98
N ALA A 164 8.63 3.12 -12.72
CA ALA A 164 10.02 2.90 -12.35
C ALA A 164 10.31 3.48 -10.95
N ILE A 165 10.87 2.68 -10.05
CA ILE A 165 11.24 3.11 -8.70
C ILE A 165 12.47 4.04 -8.82
N PRO A 166 12.36 5.32 -8.43
CA PRO A 166 13.50 6.24 -8.41
C PRO A 166 14.55 5.79 -7.40
N GLU A 167 15.79 6.25 -7.55
CA GLU A 167 16.79 6.11 -6.49
C GLU A 167 16.42 7.00 -5.29
N PHE A 168 16.45 6.44 -4.09
CA PHE A 168 16.19 7.16 -2.84
C PHE A 168 16.94 6.50 -1.68
N HIS A 169 17.10 7.25 -0.59
CA HIS A 169 17.61 6.71 0.68
C HIS A 169 16.46 6.74 1.69
N PRO A 170 16.13 5.61 2.34
CA PRO A 170 15.06 5.60 3.32
C PRO A 170 15.36 6.57 4.46
N THR A 171 14.39 7.43 4.75
CA THR A 171 14.49 8.47 5.76
C THR A 171 13.30 8.33 6.69
N ARG A 172 13.55 8.36 7.99
CA ARG A 172 12.48 8.38 8.98
C ARG A 172 11.83 9.77 8.98
N TRP A 173 10.57 9.84 8.56
CA TRP A 173 9.76 11.06 8.52
C TRP A 173 8.80 11.18 9.70
N LEU A 174 8.44 10.06 10.31
CA LEU A 174 7.59 9.99 11.51
C LEU A 174 8.35 9.37 12.67
N THR A 175 8.10 9.85 13.90
CA THR A 175 8.75 9.31 15.12
C THR A 175 7.86 8.35 15.89
N ARG A 176 6.62 8.14 15.45
CA ARG A 176 5.60 7.31 16.11
C ARG A 176 5.03 6.32 15.12
N TYR A 177 4.71 5.13 15.62
CA TYR A 177 3.90 4.15 14.92
C TYR A 177 2.47 4.27 15.46
N ASP A 178 1.67 5.14 14.83
CA ASP A 178 0.26 5.36 15.19
C ASP A 178 -0.68 4.66 14.17
N GLY A 179 -0.12 3.94 13.18
CA GLY A 179 -0.84 3.31 12.07
C GLY A 179 -1.11 4.25 10.89
N THR A 180 -0.77 3.81 9.68
CA THR A 180 -0.93 4.62 8.45
C THR A 180 -2.01 4.07 7.52
N VAL A 181 -2.14 2.73 7.43
CA VAL A 181 -3.09 2.08 6.51
C VAL A 181 -4.22 1.41 7.30
N ILE A 182 -5.46 1.79 6.99
CA ILE A 182 -6.71 1.34 7.62
C ILE A 182 -7.36 0.26 6.76
#